data_AF-A0A835CQP7-F1
#
_entry.id   AF-A0A835CQP7-F1
#
_cell.length_a   1.000
_cell.length_b   1.000
_cell.length_c   1.000
_cell.angle_alpha   90.00
_cell.angle_beta   90.00
_cell.angle_gamma   90.00
#
_symmetry.space_group_name_H-M   'P 1'
#
loop_
_entity.id
_entity.type
_entity.pdbx_description
1 polymer ?
#
loop_
_entity_poly.entity_id
_entity_poly.type
_entity_poly.pdbx_seq_one_letter_code
_entity_poly.pdbx_strand_id
1 'polypeptide(L)'
;MSHTVTVRTATVTTSTSAIIINTGFMKTYRGALKLLELILGIVCVVLVWMARGSSYYHSEHLFFLLMATTFAIATFAIVLSCLLSISTDSILSKTIFEPIYHAIAFALVFAASINLLVKTQNNNRDELLLIASILGTINGVLYLFSTILGSRSYRGL
;
A
#
# COMPACT_ATOMS: atom_id res chain seq x y z
N MET A 1 47.92 27.66 22.74
CA MET A 1 47.11 26.46 23.05
C MET A 1 46.86 25.71 21.76
N SER A 2 47.49 24.55 21.55
CA SER A 2 47.35 23.75 20.33
C SER A 2 46.11 22.86 20.42
N HIS A 3 45.06 23.21 19.68
CA HIS A 3 43.82 22.44 19.60
C HIS A 3 44.04 21.20 18.72
N THR A 4 44.17 20.03 19.33
CA THR A 4 44.31 18.76 18.61
C THR A 4 42.95 18.37 18.03
N VAL A 5 42.80 18.48 16.71
CA VAL A 5 41.60 18.03 16.00
C VAL A 5 41.69 16.54 15.75
N THR A 6 40.88 15.75 16.43
CA THR A 6 40.76 14.31 16.15
C THR A 6 39.80 14.10 14.98
N VAL A 7 40.35 13.93 13.78
CA VAL A 7 39.57 13.56 12.59
C VAL A 7 39.17 12.09 12.70
N ARG A 8 37.90 11.82 13.04
CA ARG A 8 37.35 10.47 13.07
C ARG A 8 37.00 10.03 11.65
N THR A 9 37.94 9.36 10.98
CA THR A 9 37.69 8.73 9.69
C THR A 9 36.76 7.52 9.90
N ALA A 10 35.50 7.63 9.49
CA ALA A 10 34.59 6.50 9.47
C ALA A 10 34.79 5.72 8.17
N THR A 11 35.43 4.56 8.25
CA THR A 11 35.51 3.63 7.12
C THR A 11 34.12 3.02 6.90
N VAL A 12 33.42 3.46 5.86
CA VAL A 12 32.19 2.80 5.41
C VAL A 12 32.61 1.59 4.57
N THR A 13 32.55 0.40 5.14
CA THR A 13 32.69 -0.85 4.40
C THR A 13 31.44 -1.04 3.53
N THR A 14 31.51 -0.67 2.26
CA THR A 14 30.53 -1.07 1.25
C THR A 14 30.76 -2.55 0.93
N SER A 15 30.12 -3.44 1.66
CA SER A 15 30.01 -4.84 1.26
C SER A 15 29.22 -4.90 -0.04
N THR A 16 29.90 -5.23 -1.14
CA THR A 16 29.37 -5.55 -2.47
C THR A 16 28.56 -6.85 -2.42
N SER A 17 27.44 -6.84 -1.71
CA SER A 17 26.37 -7.80 -1.90
C SER A 17 25.49 -7.23 -3.01
N ALA A 18 25.49 -7.88 -4.18
CA ALA A 18 24.82 -7.37 -5.39
C ALA A 18 23.31 -7.12 -5.24
N ILE A 19 22.69 -7.55 -4.13
CA ILE A 19 21.32 -7.19 -3.72
C ILE A 19 21.31 -7.14 -2.19
N ILE A 20 21.26 -5.96 -1.59
CA ILE A 20 21.05 -5.83 -0.14
C ILE A 20 19.53 -5.74 0.09
N ILE A 21 18.91 -6.87 0.39
CA ILE A 21 17.47 -6.94 0.66
C ILE A 21 17.22 -6.34 2.05
N ASN A 22 16.41 -5.27 2.12
CA ASN A 22 16.02 -4.66 3.39
C ASN A 22 14.94 -5.52 4.10
N THR A 23 15.36 -6.65 4.68
CA THR A 23 14.47 -7.49 5.50
C THR A 23 14.03 -6.80 6.80
N GLY A 24 14.71 -5.73 7.21
CA GLY A 24 14.33 -4.88 8.34
C GLY A 24 13.02 -4.11 8.10
N PHE A 25 12.76 -3.71 6.85
CA PHE A 25 11.53 -3.03 6.48
C PHE A 25 10.29 -3.89 6.73
N MET A 26 10.33 -5.18 6.37
CA MET A 26 9.20 -6.10 6.58
C MET A 26 8.91 -6.37 8.06
N LYS A 27 9.90 -6.23 8.95
CA LYS A 27 9.72 -6.34 10.40
C LYS A 27 9.17 -5.05 11.04
N THR A 28 9.16 -3.94 10.32
CA THR A 28 8.65 -2.67 10.82
C THR A 28 7.12 -2.63 10.69
N TYR A 29 6.44 -2.05 11.68
CA TYR A 29 4.97 -1.93 11.68
C TYR A 29 4.42 -1.28 10.41
N ARG A 30 5.16 -0.31 9.84
CA ARG A 30 4.81 0.39 8.59
C ARG A 30 4.92 -0.51 7.36
N GLY A 31 5.96 -1.33 7.29
CA GLY A 31 6.14 -2.29 6.19
C GLY A 31 5.09 -3.40 6.23
N ALA A 32 4.76 -3.89 7.43
CA ALA A 32 3.71 -4.89 7.62
C ALA A 32 2.33 -4.39 7.17
N LEU A 33 1.97 -3.14 7.48
CA LEU A 33 0.70 -2.54 7.03
C LEU A 33 0.60 -2.48 5.49
N LYS A 34 1.66 -2.01 4.82
CA LYS A 34 1.70 -1.95 3.34
C LYS A 34 1.62 -3.32 2.68
N LEU A 35 2.24 -4.33 3.28
CA LEU A 35 2.13 -5.70 2.81
C LEU A 35 0.70 -6.23 2.95
N LEU A 36 0.05 -5.93 4.06
CA LEU A 36 -1.34 -6.33 4.27
C LEU A 36 -2.28 -5.63 3.27
N GLU A 37 -2.08 -4.33 3.01
CA GLU A 37 -2.79 -3.57 1.97
C GLU A 37 -2.61 -4.19 0.58
N LEU A 38 -1.38 -4.58 0.25
CA LEU A 38 -1.06 -5.23 -1.02
C LEU A 38 -1.77 -6.59 -1.15
N ILE A 39 -1.70 -7.43 -0.12
CA ILE A 39 -2.33 -8.76 -0.11
C ILE A 39 -3.85 -8.61 -0.27
N LEU A 40 -4.47 -7.72 0.50
CA LEU A 40 -5.91 -7.43 0.41
C LEU A 40 -6.29 -6.91 -0.99
N GLY A 41 -5.48 -6.02 -1.57
CA GLY A 41 -5.67 -5.53 -2.93
C GLY A 41 -5.65 -6.64 -3.97
N ILE A 42 -4.66 -7.55 -3.91
CA ILE A 42 -4.56 -8.71 -4.81
C ILE A 42 -5.77 -9.63 -4.65
N VAL A 43 -6.16 -9.95 -3.40
CA VAL A 43 -7.33 -10.79 -3.13
C VAL A 43 -8.60 -10.17 -3.73
N CYS A 44 -8.80 -8.85 -3.59
CA CYS A 44 -9.94 -8.17 -4.19
C CYS A 44 -9.97 -8.31 -5.72
N VAL A 45 -8.83 -8.15 -6.39
CA VAL A 45 -8.72 -8.29 -7.85
C VAL A 45 -9.06 -9.72 -8.29
N VAL A 46 -8.53 -10.72 -7.57
CA VAL A 46 -8.78 -12.14 -7.86
C VAL A 46 -10.26 -12.48 -7.67
N LEU A 47 -10.89 -12.03 -6.59
CA LEU A 47 -12.31 -12.29 -6.32
C LEU A 47 -13.21 -11.71 -7.41
N VAL A 48 -12.97 -10.48 -7.85
CA VAL A 48 -13.74 -9.84 -8.93
C VAL A 48 -13.50 -10.56 -10.25
N TRP A 49 -12.26 -11.00 -10.52
CA TRP A 49 -11.95 -11.79 -11.70
C TRP A 49 -12.67 -13.14 -11.70
N MET A 50 -12.73 -13.83 -10.56
CA MET A 50 -13.46 -15.09 -10.42
C MET A 50 -14.97 -14.90 -10.57
N ALA A 51 -15.52 -13.80 -10.02
CA ALA A 51 -16.93 -13.45 -10.18
C ALA A 51 -17.31 -13.13 -11.64
N ARG A 52 -16.34 -12.81 -12.50
CA ARG A 52 -16.53 -12.49 -13.93
C ARG A 52 -17.15 -13.63 -14.74
N GLY A 53 -17.02 -14.88 -14.27
CA GLY A 53 -17.60 -16.05 -14.94
C GLY A 53 -19.13 -16.07 -14.96
N SER A 54 -19.81 -15.25 -14.13
CA SER A 54 -21.26 -15.35 -13.92
C SER A 54 -22.08 -14.11 -14.34
N SER A 55 -21.47 -12.91 -14.48
CA SER A 55 -22.24 -11.66 -14.67
C SER A 55 -21.66 -10.73 -15.73
N TYR A 56 -22.57 -10.12 -16.51
CA TYR A 56 -22.30 -9.10 -17.53
C TYR A 56 -21.59 -7.87 -16.93
N TYR A 57 -20.66 -7.28 -17.70
CA TYR A 57 -19.86 -6.09 -17.35
C TYR A 57 -20.73 -4.87 -17.00
N HIS A 58 -21.11 -4.73 -15.74
CA HIS A 58 -21.62 -3.48 -15.22
C HIS A 58 -20.47 -2.53 -14.91
N SER A 59 -20.69 -1.23 -15.14
CA SER A 59 -19.69 -0.17 -14.94
C SER A 59 -19.13 -0.15 -13.52
N GLU A 60 -19.89 -0.60 -12.52
CA GLU A 60 -19.47 -0.61 -11.11
C GLU A 60 -18.34 -1.63 -10.85
N HIS A 61 -18.42 -2.83 -11.47
CA HIS A 61 -17.37 -3.85 -11.34
C HIS A 61 -16.06 -3.40 -11.97
N LEU A 62 -16.15 -2.74 -13.13
CA LEU A 62 -14.99 -2.20 -13.83
C LEU A 62 -14.34 -1.09 -13.02
N PHE A 63 -15.12 -0.17 -12.44
CA PHE A 63 -14.61 0.90 -11.59
C PHE A 63 -13.84 0.34 -10.39
N PHE A 64 -14.44 -0.61 -9.66
CA PHE A 64 -13.78 -1.24 -8.52
C PHE A 64 -12.50 -1.99 -8.91
N LEU A 65 -12.53 -2.75 -10.01
CA LEU A 65 -11.35 -3.45 -10.52
C LEU A 65 -10.24 -2.47 -10.92
N LEU A 66 -10.57 -1.36 -11.57
CA LEU A 66 -9.60 -0.34 -11.99
C LEU A 66 -8.91 0.29 -10.78
N MET A 67 -9.67 0.65 -9.75
CA MET A 67 -9.12 1.25 -8.53
C MET A 67 -8.28 0.24 -7.75
N ALA A 68 -8.79 -0.98 -7.54
CA ALA A 68 -8.09 -2.03 -6.81
C ALA A 68 -6.76 -2.42 -7.49
N THR A 69 -6.76 -2.58 -8.82
CA THR A 69 -5.53 -2.91 -9.57
C THR A 69 -4.52 -1.77 -9.56
N THR A 70 -4.97 -0.53 -9.78
CA THR A 70 -4.08 0.65 -9.81
C THR A 70 -3.34 0.83 -8.48
N PHE A 71 -4.06 0.78 -7.36
CA PHE A 71 -3.45 0.93 -6.04
C PHE A 71 -2.70 -0.32 -5.58
N ALA A 72 -3.07 -1.52 -6.01
CA ALA A 72 -2.26 -2.72 -5.77
C ALA A 72 -0.90 -2.63 -6.49
N ILE A 73 -0.88 -2.24 -7.77
CA ILE A 73 0.36 -2.07 -8.54
C ILE A 73 1.23 -0.96 -7.94
N ALA A 74 0.64 0.18 -7.59
CA ALA A 74 1.39 1.28 -7.00
C ALA A 74 1.95 0.92 -5.60
N THR A 75 1.17 0.21 -4.77
CA THR A 75 1.63 -0.28 -3.46
C THR A 75 2.73 -1.32 -3.62
N PHE A 76 2.61 -2.22 -4.60
CA PHE A 76 3.65 -3.19 -4.96
C PHE A 76 4.95 -2.48 -5.36
N ALA A 77 4.86 -1.45 -6.22
CA ALA A 77 6.02 -0.67 -6.63
C ALA A 77 6.70 0.04 -5.44
N ILE A 78 5.92 0.58 -4.50
CA ILE A 78 6.44 1.19 -3.27
C ILE A 78 7.14 0.14 -2.40
N VAL A 79 6.51 -1.00 -2.15
CA VAL A 79 7.09 -2.09 -1.35
C VAL A 79 8.38 -2.60 -2.00
N LEU A 80 8.37 -2.85 -3.31
CA LEU A 80 9.55 -3.29 -4.06
C LEU A 80 10.68 -2.25 -4.01
N SER A 81 10.35 -0.97 -4.13
CA SER A 81 11.33 0.12 -4.00
C SER A 81 11.96 0.18 -2.61
N CYS A 82 11.18 -0.07 -1.55
CA CYS A 82 11.70 -0.11 -0.17
C CYS A 82 12.52 -1.38 0.09
N LEU A 83 12.21 -2.49 -0.57
CA LEU A 83 12.87 -3.78 -0.39
C LEU A 83 14.23 -3.84 -1.11
N LEU A 84 14.31 -3.26 -2.31
CA LEU A 84 15.52 -3.25 -3.15
C LEU A 84 16.50 -2.12 -2.80
N SER A 85 16.05 -1.08 -2.10
CA SER A 85 16.89 0.08 -1.77
C SER A 85 16.74 0.50 -0.30
N ILE A 86 17.80 0.26 0.48
CA ILE A 86 17.89 0.66 1.90
C ILE A 86 17.77 2.18 2.06
N SER A 87 18.36 2.95 1.15
CA SER A 87 18.32 4.41 1.19
C SER A 87 16.91 4.95 0.95
N THR A 88 16.12 4.27 0.13
CA THR A 88 14.76 4.70 -0.23
C THR A 88 13.81 4.66 0.96
N ASP A 89 13.93 3.67 1.84
CA ASP A 89 13.08 3.55 3.05
C ASP A 89 13.23 4.78 3.97
N SER A 90 14.47 5.23 4.16
CA SER A 90 14.77 6.40 5.01
C SER A 90 14.35 7.75 4.42
N ILE A 91 14.31 7.86 3.09
CA ILE A 91 13.98 9.09 2.37
C ILE A 91 12.46 9.16 2.15
N LEU A 92 11.84 8.09 1.68
CA LEU A 92 10.42 8.04 1.35
C LEU A 92 9.55 8.28 2.58
N SER A 93 9.92 7.68 3.72
CA SER A 93 9.27 7.87 5.02
C SER A 93 9.27 9.33 5.51
N LYS A 94 10.15 10.19 4.97
CA LYS A 94 10.25 11.61 5.34
C LYS A 94 9.52 12.54 4.37
N THR A 95 9.01 12.02 3.27
CA THR A 95 8.32 12.82 2.25
C THR A 95 6.82 12.91 2.51
N ILE A 96 6.22 14.03 2.09
CA ILE A 96 4.75 14.20 2.06
C ILE A 96 4.06 13.29 1.03
N PHE A 97 4.83 12.68 0.12
CA PHE A 97 4.29 11.83 -0.94
C PHE A 97 3.55 10.61 -0.36
N GLU A 98 4.13 9.97 0.64
CA GLU A 98 3.55 8.76 1.24
C GLU A 98 2.16 8.97 1.86
N PRO A 99 1.92 9.96 2.75
CA PRO A 99 0.59 10.21 3.28
C PRO A 99 -0.39 10.71 2.22
N ILE A 100 0.04 11.50 1.23
CA ILE A 100 -0.85 11.96 0.14
C ILE A 100 -1.31 10.77 -0.72
N TYR A 101 -0.38 9.88 -1.08
CA TYR A 101 -0.70 8.67 -1.84
C TYR A 101 -1.71 7.79 -1.10
N HIS A 102 -1.49 7.51 0.19
CA HIS A 102 -2.41 6.67 0.97
C HIS A 102 -3.76 7.37 1.20
N ALA A 103 -3.80 8.70 1.30
CA ALA A 103 -5.06 9.45 1.42
C ALA A 103 -5.92 9.36 0.15
N ILE A 104 -5.28 9.49 -1.02
CA ILE A 104 -5.95 9.36 -2.32
C ILE A 104 -6.39 7.91 -2.54
N ALA A 105 -5.52 6.95 -2.21
CA ALA A 105 -5.85 5.52 -2.26
C ALA A 105 -7.05 5.19 -1.38
N PHE A 106 -7.07 5.69 -0.14
CA PHE A 106 -8.22 5.56 0.76
C PHE A 106 -9.50 6.09 0.10
N ALA A 107 -9.53 7.36 -0.31
CA ALA A 107 -10.74 7.99 -0.82
C ALA A 107 -11.33 7.23 -2.02
N LEU A 108 -10.47 6.82 -2.96
CA LEU A 108 -10.90 6.19 -4.20
C LEU A 108 -11.25 4.70 -4.04
N VAL A 109 -10.45 3.93 -3.29
CA VAL A 109 -10.76 2.50 -3.02
C VAL A 109 -12.02 2.41 -2.17
N PHE A 110 -12.16 3.26 -1.15
CA PHE A 110 -13.34 3.27 -0.29
C PHE A 110 -14.61 3.65 -1.06
N ALA A 111 -14.56 4.69 -1.90
CA ALA A 111 -15.69 5.06 -2.75
C ALA A 111 -16.08 3.94 -3.72
N ALA A 112 -15.10 3.28 -4.34
CA ALA A 112 -15.34 2.15 -5.24
C ALA A 112 -15.95 0.94 -4.51
N SER A 113 -15.49 0.63 -3.30
CA SER A 113 -16.03 -0.44 -2.46
C SER A 113 -17.47 -0.19 -2.04
N ILE A 114 -17.82 1.03 -1.63
CA ILE A 114 -19.20 1.38 -1.26
C ILE A 114 -20.12 1.25 -2.47
N ASN A 115 -19.69 1.74 -3.64
CA ASN A 115 -20.50 1.64 -4.85
C ASN A 115 -20.79 0.17 -5.22
N LEU A 116 -19.76 -0.69 -5.15
CA LEU A 116 -19.92 -2.13 -5.36
C LEU A 116 -20.84 -2.77 -4.31
N LEU A 117 -20.69 -2.41 -3.03
CA LEU A 117 -21.50 -2.94 -1.93
C LEU A 117 -22.99 -2.63 -2.11
N VAL A 118 -23.32 -1.37 -2.41
CA VAL A 118 -24.72 -0.93 -2.63
C VAL A 118 -25.36 -1.70 -3.78
N LYS A 119 -24.61 -1.90 -4.87
CA LYS A 119 -25.11 -2.64 -6.02
C LYS A 119 -25.33 -4.12 -5.70
N THR A 120 -24.34 -4.77 -5.08
CA THR A 120 -24.42 -6.21 -4.81
C THR A 120 -25.53 -6.52 -3.80
N GLN A 121 -25.76 -5.65 -2.82
CA GLN A 121 -26.87 -5.78 -1.87
C GLN A 121 -28.23 -5.79 -2.60
N ASN A 122 -28.37 -4.98 -3.65
CA ASN A 122 -29.62 -4.94 -4.41
C ASN A 122 -29.82 -6.17 -5.31
N ASN A 123 -28.73 -6.83 -5.73
CA ASN A 123 -28.80 -7.89 -6.74
C ASN A 123 -28.73 -9.32 -6.18
N ASN A 124 -28.49 -9.49 -4.87
CA ASN A 124 -28.59 -10.71 -4.04
C ASN A 124 -28.00 -12.04 -4.58
N ARG A 125 -27.28 -12.02 -5.71
CA ARG A 125 -26.84 -13.22 -6.45
C ARG A 125 -25.33 -13.41 -6.48
N ASP A 126 -24.55 -12.39 -6.11
CA ASP A 126 -23.10 -12.39 -6.25
C ASP A 126 -22.39 -12.34 -4.90
N GLU A 127 -22.39 -13.44 -4.16
CA GLU A 127 -21.72 -13.56 -2.85
C GLU A 127 -20.23 -13.21 -2.93
N LEU A 128 -19.56 -13.59 -4.03
CA LEU A 128 -18.15 -13.26 -4.29
C LEU A 128 -17.91 -11.75 -4.39
N LEU A 129 -18.82 -11.02 -5.04
CA LEU A 129 -18.72 -9.56 -5.18
C LEU A 129 -19.02 -8.86 -3.85
N LEU A 130 -19.91 -9.44 -3.03
CA LEU A 130 -20.19 -8.96 -1.68
C LEU A 130 -18.93 -9.09 -0.82
N ILE A 131 -18.29 -10.26 -0.82
CA ILE A 131 -17.02 -10.48 -0.12
C ILE A 131 -15.93 -9.53 -0.62
N ALA A 132 -15.81 -9.34 -1.94
CA ALA A 132 -14.85 -8.40 -2.52
C ALA A 132 -15.09 -6.95 -2.09
N SER A 133 -16.35 -6.52 -2.01
CA SER A 133 -16.72 -5.17 -1.56
C SER A 133 -16.39 -4.93 -0.09
N ILE A 134 -16.62 -5.93 0.78
CA ILE A 134 -16.27 -5.87 2.21
C ILE A 134 -14.75 -5.82 2.37
N LEU A 135 -14.02 -6.71 1.70
CA LEU A 135 -12.55 -6.73 1.74
C LEU A 135 -11.94 -5.43 1.19
N GLY A 136 -12.50 -4.87 0.12
CA GLY A 136 -12.09 -3.57 -0.40
C GLY A 136 -12.33 -2.44 0.60
N THR A 137 -13.44 -2.49 1.34
CA THR A 137 -13.74 -1.51 2.40
C THR A 137 -12.72 -1.61 3.54
N ILE A 138 -12.40 -2.83 3.97
CA ILE A 138 -11.34 -3.09 4.97
C ILE A 138 -10.00 -2.56 4.47
N ASN A 139 -9.67 -2.80 3.19
CA ASN A 139 -8.44 -2.30 2.58
C ASN A 139 -8.39 -0.76 2.57
N GLY A 140 -9.51 -0.11 2.26
CA GLY A 140 -9.66 1.34 2.38
C GLY A 140 -9.37 1.84 3.80
N VAL A 141 -9.97 1.21 4.82
CA VAL A 141 -9.72 1.58 6.23
C VAL A 141 -8.24 1.41 6.61
N LEU A 142 -7.57 0.39 6.08
CA LEU A 142 -6.12 0.22 6.25
C LEU A 142 -5.33 1.38 5.63
N TYR A 143 -5.65 1.78 4.40
CA TYR A 143 -5.04 2.95 3.76
C TYR A 143 -5.26 4.24 4.58
N LEU A 144 -6.42 4.40 5.23
CA LEU A 144 -6.66 5.51 6.15
C LEU A 144 -5.74 5.45 7.37
N PHE A 145 -5.58 4.27 7.97
CA PHE A 145 -4.70 4.08 9.11
C PHE A 145 -3.24 4.38 8.75
N SER A 146 -2.79 3.91 7.58
CA SER A 146 -1.47 4.22 7.02
C SER A 146 -1.28 5.71 6.76
N THR A 147 -2.32 6.42 6.31
CA THR A 147 -2.31 7.88 6.16
C THR A 147 -2.12 8.61 7.50
N ILE A 148 -2.82 8.17 8.55
CA ILE A 148 -2.72 8.76 9.90
C ILE A 148 -1.32 8.52 10.48
N LEU A 149 -0.78 7.30 10.36
CA LEU A 149 0.58 6.99 10.80
C LEU A 149 1.65 7.72 9.97
N GLY A 150 1.42 7.88 8.67
CA GLY A 150 2.25 8.67 7.75
C GLY A 150 2.34 10.13 8.17
N SER A 151 1.18 10.77 8.38
CA SER A 151 1.09 12.19 8.77
C SER A 151 1.67 12.47 10.16
N ARG A 152 1.54 11.54 11.12
CA ARG A 152 2.17 11.67 12.44
C ARG A 152 3.69 11.63 12.38
N SER A 153 4.28 10.72 11.60
CA SER A 153 5.73 10.67 11.45
C SER A 153 6.29 11.89 10.71
N TYR A 154 5.55 12.46 9.76
CA TYR A 154 5.97 13.69 9.08
C TYR A 154 6.01 14.90 10.04
N ARG A 155 5.03 15.02 10.93
CA ARG A 155 4.93 16.14 11.89
C ARG A 155 5.85 16.02 13.11
N GLY A 156 6.46 14.84 13.33
CA GLY A 156 7.37 14.57 14.44
C GLY A 156 8.86 14.73 14.11
N LEU A 157 9.18 15.14 12.88
CA LEU A 157 10.50 15.58 12.42
C LEU A 157 10.60 17.10 12.47
#